data_AF-A0A2W6PQF3-F1
#
_entry.id   AF-A0A2W6PQF3-F1
#
_cell.length_a   1.000
_cell.length_b   1.000
_cell.length_c   1.000
_cell.angle_alpha   90.00
_cell.angle_beta   90.00
_cell.angle_gamma   90.00
#
_symmetry.space_group_name_H-M   'P 1'
#
loop_
_entity.id
_entity.type
_entity.pdbx_description
1 polymer ?
#
loop_
_entity_poly.entity_id
_entity_poly.type
_entity_poly.pdbx_seq_one_letter_code
_entity_poly.pdbx_strand_id
1 'polypeptide(L)'
;VYAELLEFSVKSSSVETMPDLPLKVMMNVGNPDRAFDFACLPNEGVGLARLEFIINRMIGVHPRALLEEGIATLGAAFYPKRVIVRLSDFKSNEYANLVGGERYEPDEENPMLGFRGAGRYVSDSFRDCFALECEAVKRVRNDMGLTNVEIMIPFVRTVDQAKAVVEELARQGLKRGENGLKIIMMCEIPSNALLAEQFLEYFDGFSIGSNDMTQLALGLD
;
A
#
# COMPACT_ATOMS: atom_id res chain seq x y z
N VAL A 1 25.35 -12.51 -34.21
CA VAL A 1 25.72 -13.95 -34.42
C VAL A 1 24.54 -14.82 -34.85
N TYR A 2 23.29 -14.34 -34.89
CA TYR A 2 22.20 -15.01 -35.63
C TYR A 2 21.26 -14.01 -36.29
N ALA A 3 21.81 -13.02 -36.99
CA ALA A 3 20.97 -12.25 -37.93
C ALA A 3 20.65 -13.19 -39.10
N GLU A 4 19.38 -13.33 -39.44
CA GLU A 4 18.87 -14.02 -40.65
C GLU A 4 18.79 -15.56 -40.65
N LEU A 5 19.10 -16.25 -39.54
CA LEU A 5 19.02 -17.72 -39.48
C LEU A 5 17.72 -18.28 -38.87
N LEU A 6 16.85 -17.43 -38.32
CA LEU A 6 15.56 -17.81 -37.74
C LEU A 6 14.51 -16.77 -38.15
N GLU A 7 13.32 -17.23 -38.59
CA GLU A 7 12.17 -16.34 -38.73
C GLU A 7 11.77 -15.81 -37.34
N PHE A 8 11.94 -14.51 -37.13
CA PHE A 8 11.40 -13.82 -35.97
C PHE A 8 10.45 -12.71 -36.42
N SER A 9 9.32 -12.58 -35.73
CA SER A 9 8.42 -11.44 -35.92
C SER A 9 8.70 -10.42 -34.83
N VAL A 10 9.15 -9.21 -35.21
CA VAL A 10 9.20 -8.07 -34.29
C VAL A 10 7.86 -7.35 -34.38
N LYS A 11 7.09 -7.38 -33.30
CA LYS A 11 5.93 -6.51 -33.12
C LYS A 11 6.38 -5.30 -32.31
N SER A 12 6.56 -4.16 -32.97
CA SER A 12 6.74 -2.88 -32.28
C SER A 12 5.37 -2.20 -32.12
N SER A 13 4.93 -2.03 -30.88
CA SER A 13 3.74 -1.23 -30.58
C SER A 13 4.17 0.17 -30.19
N SER A 14 3.67 1.19 -30.91
CA SER A 14 3.83 2.59 -30.52
C SER A 14 2.87 2.93 -29.40
N VAL A 15 3.34 3.71 -28.42
CA VAL A 15 2.51 4.23 -27.32
C VAL A 15 1.48 5.25 -27.82
N GLU A 16 1.71 5.86 -28.99
CA GLU A 16 0.87 6.92 -29.55
C GLU A 16 -0.49 6.43 -30.08
N THR A 17 -0.66 5.12 -30.28
CA THR A 17 -1.85 4.50 -30.87
C THR A 17 -2.59 3.56 -29.90
N MET A 18 -2.60 3.89 -28.61
CA MET A 18 -3.36 3.12 -27.63
C MET A 18 -4.85 3.48 -27.69
N PRO A 19 -5.75 2.49 -27.71
CA PRO A 19 -7.19 2.75 -27.69
C PRO A 19 -7.63 3.28 -26.33
N ASP A 20 -8.71 4.06 -26.31
CA ASP A 20 -9.39 4.42 -25.07
C ASP A 20 -9.93 3.16 -24.39
N LEU A 21 -9.62 3.00 -23.11
CA LEU A 21 -10.05 1.86 -22.31
C LEU A 21 -11.27 2.25 -21.45
N PRO A 22 -12.23 1.33 -21.25
CA PRO A 22 -13.37 1.56 -20.37
C PRO A 22 -12.98 1.55 -18.88
N LEU A 23 -11.70 1.28 -18.57
CA LEU A 23 -11.17 1.16 -17.23
C LEU A 23 -9.77 1.78 -17.14
N LYS A 24 -9.35 2.10 -15.92
CA LYS A 24 -8.03 2.66 -15.63
C LYS A 24 -7.01 1.55 -15.42
N VAL A 25 -5.92 1.56 -16.18
CA VAL A 25 -4.77 0.68 -15.94
C VAL A 25 -3.79 1.40 -15.03
N MET A 26 -3.61 0.89 -13.81
CA MET A 26 -2.73 1.48 -12.80
C MET A 26 -1.57 0.53 -12.44
N MET A 27 -0.51 1.08 -11.87
CA MET A 27 0.71 0.35 -11.53
C MET A 27 0.68 -0.20 -10.09
N ASN A 28 1.34 -1.34 -9.88
CA ASN A 28 1.74 -1.84 -8.57
C ASN A 28 3.24 -1.62 -8.43
N VAL A 29 3.67 -0.76 -7.50
CA VAL A 29 5.06 -0.30 -7.36
C VAL A 29 5.52 -0.52 -5.93
N GLY A 30 6.59 -1.30 -5.76
CA GLY A 30 7.22 -1.50 -4.44
C GLY A 30 8.54 -0.73 -4.28
N ASN A 31 9.29 -0.50 -5.36
CA ASN A 31 10.60 0.14 -5.28
C ASN A 31 10.52 1.62 -5.74
N PRO A 32 10.73 2.60 -4.84
CA PRO A 32 10.76 4.02 -5.21
C PRO A 32 11.87 4.38 -6.19
N ASP A 33 13.02 3.69 -6.17
CA ASP A 33 14.17 3.99 -7.04
C ASP A 33 13.84 3.93 -8.54
N ARG A 34 12.84 3.10 -8.88
CA ARG A 34 12.39 2.90 -10.27
C ARG A 34 11.09 3.64 -10.59
N ALA A 35 10.58 4.44 -9.66
CA ALA A 35 9.29 5.12 -9.83
C ALA A 35 9.27 6.02 -11.06
N PHE A 36 10.35 6.78 -11.32
CA PHE A 36 10.46 7.66 -12.48
C PHE A 36 10.52 6.88 -13.82
N ASP A 37 11.17 5.71 -13.84
CA ASP A 37 11.17 4.85 -15.03
C ASP A 37 9.75 4.36 -15.35
N PHE A 38 9.00 3.94 -14.33
CA PHE A 38 7.64 3.43 -14.49
C PHE A 38 6.63 4.52 -14.84
N ALA A 39 6.86 5.77 -14.39
CA ALA A 39 6.03 6.90 -14.74
C ALA A 39 6.03 7.21 -16.25
N CYS A 40 7.09 6.83 -16.96
CA CYS A 40 7.19 6.97 -18.42
C CYS A 40 6.31 5.98 -19.19
N LEU A 41 5.83 4.91 -18.55
CA LEU A 41 4.91 3.96 -19.18
C LEU A 41 3.47 4.52 -19.15
N PRO A 42 2.64 4.23 -20.16
CA PRO A 42 1.23 4.62 -20.11
C PRO A 42 0.51 3.97 -18.93
N ASN A 43 -0.01 4.80 -18.03
CA ASN A 43 -0.73 4.38 -16.83
C ASN A 43 -1.62 5.51 -16.29
N GLU A 44 -2.56 5.18 -15.42
CA GLU A 44 -3.46 6.10 -14.73
C GLU A 44 -3.02 6.38 -13.28
N GLY A 45 -1.76 6.12 -12.94
CA GLY A 45 -1.16 6.28 -11.62
C GLY A 45 -0.76 4.95 -10.97
N VAL A 46 -0.63 4.96 -9.65
CA VAL A 46 -0.26 3.80 -8.83
C VAL A 46 -1.48 3.36 -8.03
N GLY A 47 -1.98 2.16 -8.31
CA GLY A 47 -3.11 1.56 -7.59
C GLY A 47 -2.68 0.85 -6.30
N LEU A 48 -1.40 0.51 -6.19
CA LEU A 48 -0.80 -0.09 -5.00
C LEU A 48 0.67 0.30 -4.90
N ALA A 49 1.00 1.18 -3.97
CA ALA A 49 2.37 1.47 -3.54
C ALA A 49 2.66 0.70 -2.24
N ARG A 50 3.67 -0.17 -2.27
CA ARG A 50 4.06 -1.04 -1.15
C ARG A 50 5.23 -0.44 -0.38
N LEU A 51 5.06 -0.22 0.93
CA LEU A 51 6.09 0.41 1.78
C LEU A 51 7.13 -0.59 2.31
N GLU A 52 6.87 -1.89 2.22
CA GLU A 52 7.71 -2.94 2.80
C GLU A 52 9.14 -2.92 2.25
N PHE A 53 9.31 -2.57 0.97
CA PHE A 53 10.63 -2.43 0.35
C PHE A 53 11.44 -1.27 0.93
N ILE A 54 10.78 -0.18 1.32
CA ILE A 54 11.43 1.00 1.92
C ILE A 54 11.97 0.63 3.31
N ILE A 55 11.19 -0.12 4.08
CA ILE A 55 11.54 -0.52 5.45
C ILE A 55 12.66 -1.57 5.44
N ASN A 56 12.62 -2.54 4.52
CA ASN A 56 13.59 -3.65 4.50
C ASN A 56 15.00 -3.27 4.01
N ARG A 57 15.15 -2.27 3.15
CA ARG A 57 16.44 -2.03 2.44
C ARG A 57 17.41 -1.09 3.13
N MET A 58 16.97 -0.27 4.07
CA MET A 58 17.78 0.84 4.60
C MET A 58 18.07 0.67 6.10
N ILE A 59 19.04 -0.19 6.41
CA ILE A 59 19.50 -0.42 7.79
C ILE A 59 20.22 0.84 8.31
N GLY A 60 19.85 1.31 9.50
CA GLY A 60 20.54 2.40 10.19
C GLY A 60 20.03 3.82 9.90
N VAL A 61 18.96 3.96 9.12
CA VAL A 61 18.29 5.25 8.88
C VAL A 61 16.99 5.31 9.67
N HIS A 62 16.64 6.49 10.17
CA HIS A 62 15.42 6.70 10.94
C HIS A 62 14.18 6.33 10.10
N PRO A 63 13.29 5.43 10.56
CA PRO A 63 12.19 4.87 9.76
C PRO A 63 11.26 5.94 9.20
N ARG A 64 10.94 6.99 9.97
CA ARG A 64 10.15 8.13 9.49
C ARG A 64 10.74 8.81 8.26
N ALA A 65 12.06 9.07 8.25
CA ALA A 65 12.70 9.78 7.15
C ALA A 65 12.68 8.93 5.87
N LEU A 66 12.91 7.62 6.00
CA LEU A 66 12.81 6.66 4.91
C LEU A 66 11.42 6.61 4.29
N LEU A 67 10.40 6.49 5.14
CA LEU A 67 9.01 6.44 4.72
C LEU A 67 8.61 7.74 4.01
N GLU A 68 8.99 8.88 4.56
CA GLU A 68 8.72 10.19 3.97
C GLU A 68 9.37 10.31 2.58
N GLU A 69 10.65 9.99 2.44
CA GLU A 69 11.37 10.06 1.16
C GLU A 69 10.79 9.10 0.12
N GLY A 70 10.50 7.85 0.50
CA GLY A 70 9.94 6.85 -0.40
C GLY A 70 8.53 7.20 -0.86
N ILE A 71 7.67 7.67 0.05
CA ILE A 71 6.30 8.12 -0.28
C ILE A 71 6.34 9.38 -1.14
N ALA A 72 7.20 10.35 -0.82
CA ALA A 72 7.39 11.57 -1.60
C ALA A 72 7.85 11.25 -3.02
N THR A 73 8.83 10.34 -3.16
CA THR A 73 9.36 9.92 -4.46
C THR A 73 8.27 9.29 -5.33
N LEU A 74 7.47 8.39 -4.77
CA LEU A 74 6.33 7.78 -5.48
C LEU A 74 5.26 8.83 -5.82
N GLY A 75 4.91 9.71 -4.89
CA GLY A 75 3.94 10.78 -5.10
C GLY A 75 4.37 11.74 -6.21
N ALA A 76 5.63 12.15 -6.21
CA ALA A 76 6.21 13.07 -7.19
C ALA A 76 6.36 12.44 -8.58
N ALA A 77 6.85 11.21 -8.67
CA ALA A 77 7.08 10.53 -9.95
C ALA A 77 5.80 10.38 -10.77
N PHE A 78 4.65 10.19 -10.12
CA PHE A 78 3.36 10.02 -10.78
C PHE A 78 2.49 11.28 -10.74
N TYR A 79 2.94 12.40 -10.19
CA TYR A 79 2.13 13.62 -10.08
C TYR A 79 1.68 14.13 -11.46
N PRO A 80 0.40 14.56 -11.65
CA PRO A 80 -0.70 14.64 -10.67
C PRO A 80 -1.58 13.38 -10.58
N LYS A 81 -1.17 12.25 -11.19
CA LYS A 81 -1.94 11.00 -11.16
C LYS A 81 -1.98 10.44 -9.75
N ARG A 82 -3.06 9.71 -9.46
CA ARG A 82 -3.35 9.11 -8.15
C ARG A 82 -2.27 8.10 -7.75
N VAL A 83 -1.83 8.15 -6.50
CA VAL A 83 -0.90 7.18 -5.89
C VAL A 83 -1.53 6.66 -4.60
N ILE A 84 -1.91 5.39 -4.57
CA ILE A 84 -2.50 4.78 -3.37
C ILE A 84 -1.41 4.02 -2.60
N VAL A 85 -1.00 4.57 -1.46
CA VAL A 85 0.04 4.00 -0.59
C VAL A 85 -0.61 3.09 0.42
N ARG A 86 -0.26 1.80 0.38
CA ARG A 86 -0.67 0.83 1.40
C ARG A 86 0.26 0.97 2.60
N LEU A 87 -0.32 1.22 3.77
CA LEU A 87 0.42 1.22 5.04
C LEU A 87 0.99 -0.18 5.33
N SER A 88 1.94 -0.28 6.24
CA SER A 88 2.73 -1.50 6.43
C SER A 88 1.86 -2.73 6.71
N ASP A 89 1.98 -3.76 5.87
CA ASP A 89 1.23 -5.01 5.98
C ASP A 89 2.12 -6.18 6.42
N PHE A 90 3.24 -5.88 7.06
CA PHE A 90 4.18 -6.90 7.52
C PHE A 90 3.52 -7.85 8.52
N LYS A 91 3.81 -9.13 8.33
CA LYS A 91 3.55 -10.21 9.28
C LYS A 91 4.58 -10.17 10.42
N SER A 92 4.25 -10.77 11.56
CA SER A 92 5.13 -10.83 12.72
C SER A 92 6.50 -11.45 12.40
N ASN A 93 6.53 -12.50 11.56
CA ASN A 93 7.78 -13.11 11.10
C ASN A 93 8.63 -12.20 10.20
N GLU A 94 8.01 -11.32 9.41
CA GLU A 94 8.73 -10.34 8.58
C GLU A 94 9.32 -9.23 9.46
N TYR A 95 8.57 -8.74 10.45
CA TYR A 95 9.09 -7.82 11.45
C TYR A 95 10.21 -8.45 12.29
N ALA A 96 10.12 -9.74 12.63
CA ALA A 96 11.12 -10.45 13.43
C ALA A 96 12.49 -10.48 12.72
N ASN A 97 12.48 -10.55 11.38
CA ASN A 97 13.67 -10.53 10.55
C ASN A 97 14.35 -9.14 10.46
N LEU A 98 13.70 -8.07 10.92
CA LEU A 98 14.34 -6.76 11.03
C LEU A 98 15.36 -6.75 12.18
N VAL A 99 16.31 -5.83 12.12
CA VAL A 99 17.34 -5.69 13.17
C VAL A 99 16.68 -5.40 14.52
N GLY A 100 16.75 -6.37 15.44
CA GLY A 100 16.15 -6.30 16.77
C GLY A 100 14.69 -6.73 16.86
N GLY A 101 14.08 -7.17 15.76
CA GLY A 101 12.66 -7.54 15.66
C GLY A 101 12.25 -8.72 16.54
N GLU A 102 13.10 -9.76 16.64
CA GLU A 102 12.83 -10.97 17.45
C GLU A 102 12.45 -10.70 18.91
N ARG A 103 12.82 -9.54 19.47
CA ARG A 103 12.49 -9.18 20.86
C ARG A 103 11.07 -8.63 21.03
N TYR A 104 10.46 -8.17 19.95
CA TYR A 104 9.19 -7.45 19.95
C TYR A 104 8.07 -8.24 19.27
N GLU A 105 8.42 -9.18 18.40
CA GLU A 105 7.45 -9.98 17.65
C GLU A 105 7.14 -11.30 18.35
N PRO A 106 5.86 -11.67 18.50
CA PRO A 106 5.49 -12.99 18.98
C PRO A 106 5.84 -14.06 17.95
N ASP A 107 6.17 -15.25 18.44
CA ASP A 107 6.21 -16.45 17.60
C ASP A 107 4.77 -16.93 17.36
N GLU A 108 4.40 -17.09 16.09
CA GLU A 108 3.06 -17.43 15.66
C GLU A 108 3.10 -18.66 14.75
N GLU A 109 2.31 -19.68 15.08
CA GLU A 109 2.16 -20.87 14.23
C GLU A 109 1.70 -20.51 12.81
N ASN A 110 0.85 -19.48 12.66
CA ASN A 110 0.30 -19.04 11.38
C ASN A 110 0.39 -17.51 11.21
N PRO A 111 1.54 -16.97 10.78
CA PRO A 111 1.74 -15.53 10.61
C PRO A 111 0.79 -14.89 9.58
N MET A 112 0.26 -15.67 8.63
CA MET A 112 -0.74 -15.19 7.66
C MET A 112 -2.02 -14.68 8.36
N LEU A 113 -2.45 -15.37 9.43
CA LEU A 113 -3.65 -15.05 10.20
C LEU A 113 -3.34 -14.26 11.48
N GLY A 114 -2.06 -14.04 11.75
CA GLY A 114 -1.51 -13.51 12.99
C GLY A 114 -1.57 -12.00 13.14
N PHE A 115 -0.64 -11.42 13.89
CA PHE A 115 -0.66 -10.01 14.29
C PHE A 115 -0.19 -9.05 13.18
N ARG A 116 -1.12 -8.62 12.31
CA ARG A 116 -0.86 -7.73 11.16
C ARG A 116 -2.01 -6.79 10.78
N GLY A 117 -1.71 -5.82 9.92
CA GLY A 117 -2.63 -4.83 9.36
C GLY A 117 -3.43 -4.04 10.41
N ALA A 118 -4.72 -3.81 10.15
CA ALA A 118 -5.58 -2.99 11.01
C ALA A 118 -5.54 -3.36 12.50
N GLY A 119 -5.53 -4.66 12.83
CA GLY A 119 -5.47 -5.13 14.22
C GLY A 119 -4.17 -4.73 14.93
N ARG A 120 -3.07 -4.61 14.17
CA ARG A 120 -1.77 -4.18 14.67
C ARG A 120 -1.73 -2.67 14.90
N TYR A 121 -2.27 -1.86 14.00
CA TYR A 121 -2.26 -0.40 14.10
C TYR A 121 -2.95 0.14 15.35
N VAL A 122 -4.02 -0.53 15.79
CA VAL A 122 -4.81 -0.11 16.95
C VAL A 122 -4.28 -0.65 18.28
N SER A 123 -3.33 -1.58 18.25
CA SER A 123 -2.70 -2.16 19.45
C SER A 123 -1.82 -1.13 20.16
N ASP A 124 -1.93 -1.08 21.49
CA ASP A 124 -1.11 -0.18 22.31
C ASP A 124 0.40 -0.48 22.16
N SER A 125 0.78 -1.73 21.87
CA SER A 125 2.17 -2.12 21.66
C SER A 125 2.79 -1.60 20.36
N PHE A 126 1.98 -1.14 19.40
CA PHE A 126 2.43 -0.77 18.05
C PHE A 126 1.95 0.62 17.60
N ARG A 127 1.10 1.29 18.40
CA ARG A 127 0.55 2.61 18.04
C ARG A 127 1.63 3.65 17.73
N ASP A 128 2.76 3.64 18.45
CA ASP A 128 3.88 4.54 18.20
C ASP A 128 4.53 4.31 16.82
N CYS A 129 4.65 3.04 16.39
CA CYS A 129 5.14 2.71 15.05
C CYS A 129 4.17 3.19 13.97
N PHE A 130 2.86 2.99 14.18
CA PHE A 130 1.83 3.48 13.27
C PHE A 130 1.81 5.02 13.17
N ALA A 131 2.06 5.72 14.27
CA ALA A 131 2.17 7.17 14.27
C ALA A 131 3.32 7.66 13.37
N LEU A 132 4.45 6.95 13.31
CA LEU A 132 5.57 7.31 12.42
C LEU A 132 5.18 7.24 10.92
N GLU A 133 4.41 6.22 10.52
CA GLU A 133 3.85 6.13 9.17
C GLU A 133 2.87 7.26 8.88
N CYS A 134 2.00 7.59 9.84
CA CYS A 134 1.05 8.68 9.71
C CYS A 134 1.75 10.05 9.56
N GLU A 135 2.79 10.31 10.35
CA GLU A 135 3.59 11.53 10.25
C GLU A 135 4.29 11.65 8.88
N ALA A 136 4.82 10.56 8.35
CA ALA A 136 5.42 10.54 7.02
C ALA A 136 4.39 10.93 5.94
N VAL A 137 3.20 10.32 5.96
CA VAL A 137 2.14 10.65 4.99
C VAL A 137 1.67 12.10 5.14
N LYS A 138 1.49 12.58 6.37
CA LYS A 138 1.10 13.98 6.64
C LYS A 138 2.08 14.96 6.05
N ARG A 139 3.38 14.76 6.29
CA ARG A 139 4.43 15.64 5.78
C ARG A 139 4.44 15.66 4.25
N VAL A 140 4.33 14.50 3.61
CA VAL A 140 4.26 14.40 2.15
C VAL A 140 3.05 15.14 1.58
N ARG A 141 1.87 14.98 2.18
CA ARG A 141 0.65 15.63 1.69
C ARG A 141 0.58 17.12 2.00
N ASN A 142 0.84 17.49 3.25
CA ASN A 142 0.54 18.82 3.79
C ASN A 142 1.72 19.79 3.64
N ASP A 143 2.96 19.31 3.81
CA ASP A 143 4.15 20.17 3.73
C ASP A 143 4.74 20.17 2.32
N MET A 144 4.80 19.01 1.66
CA MET A 144 5.33 18.90 0.29
C MET A 144 4.27 19.11 -0.80
N GLY A 145 2.98 19.15 -0.44
CA GLY A 145 1.88 19.43 -1.37
C GLY A 145 1.49 18.27 -2.29
N LEU A 146 1.97 17.04 -2.05
CA LEU A 146 1.65 15.86 -2.87
C LEU A 146 0.27 15.29 -2.52
N THR A 147 -0.77 16.06 -2.83
CA THR A 147 -2.17 15.74 -2.51
C THR A 147 -2.76 14.61 -3.36
N ASN A 148 -2.02 14.09 -4.33
CA ASN A 148 -2.36 12.88 -5.10
C ASN A 148 -2.10 11.56 -4.34
N VAL A 149 -1.45 11.61 -3.16
CA VAL A 149 -1.12 10.44 -2.32
C VAL A 149 -2.28 10.02 -1.42
N GLU A 150 -2.99 8.96 -1.75
CA GLU A 150 -4.04 8.38 -0.92
C GLU A 150 -3.51 7.25 -0.03
N ILE A 151 -4.24 6.90 1.03
CA ILE A 151 -3.84 5.85 1.97
C ILE A 151 -4.69 4.60 1.73
N MET A 152 -4.09 3.43 1.81
CA MET A 152 -4.77 2.14 1.85
C MET A 152 -4.49 1.40 3.15
N ILE A 153 -5.56 0.91 3.79
CA ILE A 153 -5.52 0.12 5.02
C ILE A 153 -5.64 -1.37 4.68
N PRO A 154 -4.62 -2.19 4.97
CA PRO A 154 -4.65 -3.64 4.80
C PRO A 154 -5.28 -4.37 5.99
N PHE A 155 -5.70 -5.60 5.72
CA PHE A 155 -6.06 -6.65 6.68
C PHE A 155 -7.10 -6.23 7.73
N VAL A 156 -8.12 -5.48 7.30
CA VAL A 156 -9.26 -5.11 8.15
C VAL A 156 -10.20 -6.30 8.28
N ARG A 157 -10.34 -6.88 9.50
CA ARG A 157 -11.12 -8.11 9.72
C ARG A 157 -12.59 -7.87 10.01
N THR A 158 -12.86 -6.83 10.81
CA THR A 158 -14.19 -6.50 11.32
C THR A 158 -14.51 -5.02 11.11
N VAL A 159 -15.80 -4.70 11.09
CA VAL A 159 -16.27 -3.31 10.98
C VAL A 159 -15.81 -2.48 12.18
N ASP A 160 -15.70 -3.07 13.37
CA ASP A 160 -15.14 -2.39 14.55
C ASP A 160 -13.66 -2.02 14.35
N GLN A 161 -12.86 -2.88 13.70
CA GLN A 161 -11.48 -2.55 13.34
C GLN A 161 -11.43 -1.43 12.29
N ALA A 162 -12.33 -1.44 11.32
CA ALA A 162 -12.43 -0.35 10.34
C ALA A 162 -12.64 1.00 11.03
N LYS A 163 -13.62 1.06 11.94
CA LYS A 163 -13.89 2.23 12.76
C LYS A 163 -12.68 2.65 13.59
N ALA A 164 -12.08 1.72 14.32
CA ALA A 164 -10.96 2.00 15.20
C ALA A 164 -9.73 2.55 14.45
N VAL A 165 -9.40 2.00 13.27
CA VAL A 165 -8.28 2.51 12.45
C VAL A 165 -8.59 3.90 11.88
N VAL A 166 -9.81 4.15 11.41
CA VAL A 166 -10.19 5.48 10.90
C VAL A 166 -10.17 6.53 12.02
N GLU A 167 -10.62 6.17 13.22
CA GLU A 167 -10.51 7.03 14.39
C GLU A 167 -9.06 7.28 14.78
N GLU A 168 -8.19 6.27 14.72
CA GLU A 168 -6.77 6.42 15.02
C GLU A 168 -6.06 7.30 13.98
N LEU A 169 -6.32 7.11 12.68
CA LEU A 169 -5.84 8.01 11.63
C LEU A 169 -6.26 9.46 11.88
N ALA A 170 -7.53 9.67 12.26
CA ALA A 170 -8.03 11.00 12.59
C ALA A 170 -7.32 11.60 13.82
N ARG A 171 -7.01 10.81 14.87
CA ARG A 171 -6.20 11.26 16.02
C ARG A 171 -4.81 11.68 15.61
N GLN A 172 -4.20 10.98 14.65
CA GLN A 172 -2.89 11.32 14.10
C GLN A 172 -2.94 12.53 13.14
N GLY A 173 -4.14 13.02 12.77
CA GLY A 173 -4.33 14.17 11.88
C GLY A 173 -4.51 13.80 10.40
N LEU A 174 -4.87 12.56 10.10
CA LEU A 174 -5.20 12.05 8.76
C LEU A 174 -6.69 11.74 8.66
N LYS A 175 -7.51 12.77 8.48
CA LYS A 175 -8.96 12.63 8.43
C LYS A 175 -9.48 12.56 6.98
N ARG A 176 -10.37 11.60 6.71
CA ARG A 176 -11.06 11.47 5.42
C ARG A 176 -11.71 12.79 4.99
N GLY A 177 -11.48 13.21 3.75
CA GLY A 177 -11.98 14.44 3.15
C GLY A 177 -11.17 15.71 3.51
N GLU A 178 -10.39 15.69 4.58
CA GLU A 178 -9.53 16.82 4.95
C GLU A 178 -8.31 16.88 4.02
N ASN A 179 -8.00 18.07 3.49
CA ASN A 179 -7.01 18.25 2.43
C ASN A 179 -7.18 17.26 1.25
N GLY A 180 -8.42 16.89 0.94
CA GLY A 180 -8.75 15.92 -0.12
C GLY A 180 -8.25 14.49 0.12
N LEU A 181 -7.87 14.14 1.36
CA LEU A 181 -7.40 12.79 1.69
C LEU A 181 -8.52 11.77 1.46
N LYS A 182 -8.20 10.73 0.69
CA LYS A 182 -9.01 9.52 0.59
C LYS A 182 -8.35 8.36 1.31
N ILE A 183 -9.18 7.55 1.95
CA ILE A 183 -8.78 6.36 2.68
C ILE A 183 -9.45 5.17 2.00
N ILE A 184 -8.64 4.30 1.41
CA ILE A 184 -9.06 3.10 0.70
C ILE A 184 -8.85 1.91 1.63
N MET A 185 -9.72 0.91 1.54
CA MET A 185 -9.51 -0.36 2.23
C MET A 185 -9.08 -1.43 1.24
N MET A 186 -8.11 -2.24 1.62
CA MET A 186 -7.80 -3.45 0.88
C MET A 186 -8.87 -4.52 1.20
N CYS A 187 -9.66 -4.89 0.20
CA CYS A 187 -10.69 -5.91 0.31
C CYS A 187 -10.06 -7.27 0.04
N GLU A 188 -9.65 -7.94 1.11
CA GLU A 188 -8.79 -9.13 1.05
C GLU A 188 -9.19 -10.25 2.02
N ILE A 189 -10.18 -10.02 2.89
CA ILE A 189 -10.70 -11.01 3.85
C ILE A 189 -12.16 -11.33 3.48
N PRO A 190 -12.63 -12.60 3.54
CA PRO A 190 -13.98 -12.97 3.12
C PRO A 190 -15.11 -12.13 3.73
N SER A 191 -14.95 -11.71 5.00
CA SER A 191 -15.88 -10.78 5.65
C SER A 191 -16.01 -9.44 4.93
N ASN A 192 -14.96 -8.95 4.28
CA ASN A 192 -14.92 -7.67 3.56
C ASN A 192 -15.85 -7.71 2.34
N ALA A 193 -15.89 -8.84 1.63
CA ALA A 193 -16.79 -9.03 0.50
C ALA A 193 -18.24 -9.19 0.96
N LEU A 194 -18.48 -9.93 2.06
CA LEU A 194 -19.82 -10.20 2.59
C LEU A 194 -20.46 -8.96 3.24
N LEU A 195 -19.65 -8.11 3.87
CA LEU A 195 -20.09 -6.90 4.59
C LEU A 195 -19.63 -5.61 3.90
N ALA A 196 -19.46 -5.66 2.57
CA ALA A 196 -18.88 -4.59 1.77
C ALA A 196 -19.51 -3.22 2.04
N GLU A 197 -20.83 -3.14 2.11
CA GLU A 197 -21.56 -1.89 2.36
C GLU A 197 -21.22 -1.29 3.74
N GLN A 198 -21.12 -2.12 4.78
CA GLN A 198 -20.81 -1.68 6.14
C GLN A 198 -19.37 -1.17 6.25
N PHE A 199 -18.44 -1.82 5.57
CA PHE A 199 -17.06 -1.34 5.50
C PHE A 199 -16.95 -0.02 4.72
N LEU A 200 -17.70 0.14 3.62
CA LEU A 200 -17.68 1.36 2.81
C LEU A 200 -18.20 2.60 3.54
N GLU A 201 -18.91 2.47 4.67
CA GLU A 201 -19.24 3.62 5.52
C GLU A 201 -17.98 4.36 6.01
N TYR A 202 -16.88 3.62 6.21
CA TYR A 202 -15.62 4.11 6.78
C TYR A 202 -14.55 4.47 5.74
N PHE A 203 -14.66 3.97 4.51
CA PHE A 203 -13.64 4.13 3.46
C PHE A 203 -14.20 4.76 2.17
N ASP A 204 -13.36 5.40 1.37
CA ASP A 204 -13.74 6.03 0.08
C ASP A 204 -13.83 5.01 -1.07
N GLY A 205 -13.45 3.76 -0.83
CA GLY A 205 -13.51 2.69 -1.81
C GLY A 205 -12.64 1.49 -1.43
N PHE A 206 -12.60 0.52 -2.35
CA PHE A 206 -11.81 -0.69 -2.19
C PHE A 206 -10.71 -0.84 -3.24
N SER A 207 -9.67 -1.54 -2.84
CA SER A 207 -8.74 -2.24 -3.72
C SER A 207 -8.78 -3.72 -3.40
N ILE A 208 -9.10 -4.57 -4.36
CA ILE A 208 -9.28 -6.00 -4.10
C ILE A 208 -7.91 -6.67 -4.02
N GLY A 209 -7.56 -7.17 -2.84
CA GLY A 209 -6.38 -8.00 -2.60
C GLY A 209 -6.69 -9.44 -2.96
N SER A 210 -6.70 -9.76 -4.26
CA SER A 210 -7.17 -11.07 -4.76
C SER A 210 -6.36 -12.26 -4.26
N ASN A 211 -5.07 -12.06 -3.95
CA ASN A 211 -4.18 -13.10 -3.45
C ASN A 211 -4.64 -13.60 -2.07
N ASP A 212 -4.62 -12.74 -1.06
CA ASP A 212 -5.07 -13.07 0.30
C ASP A 212 -6.57 -13.45 0.30
N MET A 213 -7.38 -12.79 -0.54
CA MET A 213 -8.80 -13.15 -0.70
C MET A 213 -8.98 -14.61 -1.12
N THR A 214 -8.18 -15.08 -2.07
CA THR A 214 -8.25 -16.44 -2.59
C THR A 214 -7.71 -17.44 -1.56
N GLN A 215 -6.56 -17.12 -0.94
CA GLN A 215 -5.97 -17.94 0.13
C GLN A 215 -6.95 -18.14 1.29
N LEU A 216 -7.58 -17.07 1.78
CA LEU A 216 -8.51 -17.13 2.90
C LEU A 216 -9.87 -17.74 2.54
N ALA A 217 -10.36 -17.50 1.33
CA ALA A 217 -11.63 -18.09 0.88
C ALA A 217 -11.52 -19.59 0.65
N LEU A 218 -10.36 -20.08 0.19
CA LEU A 218 -10.12 -21.50 -0.11
C LEU A 218 -9.42 -22.26 1.02
N GLY A 219 -8.86 -21.56 2.02
CA GLY A 219 -8.08 -22.18 3.09
C GLY A 219 -6.75 -22.74 2.59
N LEU A 220 -6.03 -21.98 1.76
CA LEU A 220 -4.75 -22.37 1.15
C LEU A 220 -3.65 -21.39 1.56
N ASP A 221 -2.43 -21.90 1.74
CA ASP A 221 -1.19 -21.12 1.91
C ASP A 221 -0.31 -21.27 0.66
#